data_AF-H0PYS7-F1
#
_entry.id   AF-H0PYS7-F1
#
_cell.length_a   1.000
_cell.length_b   1.000
_cell.length_c   1.000
_cell.angle_alpha   90.00
_cell.angle_beta   90.00
_cell.angle_gamma   90.00
#
_symmetry.space_group_name_H-M   'P 1'
#
loop_
_entity.id
_entity.type
_entity.pdbx_description
1 polymer ?
#
loop_
_entity_poly.entity_id
_entity_poly.type
_entity_poly.pdbx_seq_one_letter_code
_entity_poly.pdbx_strand_id
1 'polypeptide(L)'
;MTIQWGILGGGRIESIRRVRTLGLAATTRQFNELAVPGLGGVWFGKQLFLATLGVLVAERANQLGGRVTKIAVANAVEAIACWLALSDRHRAGDGRLRGSTKLVGHVDLSFQRVSRPGFYVSQPMRMATVTALPALGLVEASGSRFNSFAGKAEGLAFVEAVCEGCRPFNRSVLDHLVQWVCGDDRVNSEELRRALSPLQPLPPAALELLHARLQQGAPGEPAINRERRADALGWVMSRRRGATPVAWASRPSQIRSQAHWADLHAGALFFTARDAALAVLEELEIEIGTSERRIALCAAPAPRIQASLEALRLAARAFLDTGHSAAEARAFCRECVSASDEMVLRYLVGRDGRILRRLGDDICAGPAFKGGQHDAGTDESDPDAAPVMEDPAWPDGISQRILNLWWLGLDLDGLLDAWLMPANEEIAHG
;
A
#
# COMPACT_ATOMS: atom_id res chain seq x y z
N MET A 1 -9.07 -25.21 -53.93
CA MET A 1 -8.53 -24.30 -52.91
C MET A 1 -9.36 -24.48 -51.65
N THR A 2 -8.76 -25.07 -50.61
CA THR A 2 -9.46 -25.44 -49.37
C THR A 2 -9.18 -24.35 -48.34
N ILE A 3 -10.20 -23.57 -47.97
CA ILE A 3 -10.09 -22.52 -46.96
C ILE A 3 -10.11 -23.20 -45.60
N GLN A 4 -8.94 -23.29 -44.97
CA GLN A 4 -8.75 -23.84 -43.63
C GLN A 4 -9.01 -22.70 -42.63
N TRP A 5 -10.18 -22.73 -41.98
CA TRP A 5 -10.48 -21.83 -40.88
C TRP A 5 -9.60 -22.21 -39.69
N GLY A 6 -8.64 -21.35 -39.36
CA GLY A 6 -7.82 -21.50 -38.17
C GLY A 6 -8.69 -21.37 -36.92
N ILE A 7 -8.64 -22.36 -36.04
CA ILE A 7 -9.25 -22.31 -34.72
C ILE A 7 -8.52 -21.19 -33.96
N LEU A 8 -9.23 -20.09 -33.65
CA LEU A 8 -8.77 -19.07 -32.72
C LEU A 8 -8.50 -19.76 -31.38
N GLY A 9 -7.24 -19.79 -30.96
CA GLY A 9 -6.86 -20.29 -29.64
C GLY A 9 -7.66 -19.58 -28.56
N GLY A 10 -8.14 -20.32 -27.56
CA GLY A 10 -8.98 -19.80 -26.50
C GLY A 10 -8.32 -18.60 -25.82
N GLY A 11 -8.86 -17.41 -26.08
CA GLY A 11 -8.48 -16.21 -25.35
C GLY A 11 -8.80 -16.44 -23.88
N ARG A 12 -7.78 -16.44 -23.02
CA ARG A 12 -8.01 -16.31 -21.58
C ARG A 12 -8.65 -14.95 -21.37
N ILE A 13 -9.92 -14.93 -20.99
CA ILE A 13 -10.55 -13.73 -20.45
C ILE A 13 -9.72 -13.38 -19.21
N GLU A 14 -9.04 -12.23 -19.23
CA GLU A 14 -8.34 -11.73 -18.06
C GLU A 14 -9.35 -11.66 -16.91
N SER A 15 -9.01 -12.25 -15.77
CA SER A 15 -9.82 -12.15 -14.56
C SER A 15 -10.06 -10.68 -14.25
N ILE A 16 -11.32 -10.25 -14.32
CA ILE A 16 -11.70 -8.87 -14.02
C ILE A 16 -11.52 -8.67 -12.51
N ARG A 17 -10.58 -7.80 -12.12
CA ARG A 17 -10.33 -7.47 -10.72
C ARG A 17 -11.60 -6.87 -10.08
N ARG A 18 -12.03 -7.43 -8.96
CA ARG A 18 -13.13 -6.93 -8.13
C ARG A 18 -12.66 -5.79 -7.23
N VAL A 19 -12.47 -4.60 -7.81
CA VAL A 19 -12.11 -3.40 -7.04
C VAL A 19 -13.10 -2.26 -7.32
N ARG A 20 -13.84 -1.88 -6.27
CA ARG A 20 -14.72 -0.70 -6.24
C ARG A 20 -13.91 0.55 -5.87
N THR A 21 -13.49 1.32 -6.86
CA THR A 21 -12.77 2.57 -6.60
C THR A 21 -13.69 3.78 -6.46
N LEU A 22 -14.96 3.65 -6.87
CA LEU A 22 -15.94 4.73 -7.02
C LEU A 22 -15.40 5.94 -7.82
N GLY A 23 -14.33 5.78 -8.61
CA GLY A 23 -13.62 6.90 -9.21
C GLY A 23 -12.95 7.87 -8.21
N LEU A 24 -12.84 7.53 -6.92
CA LEU A 24 -12.33 8.41 -5.86
C LEU A 24 -10.83 8.20 -5.54
N ALA A 25 -10.11 7.47 -6.38
CA ALA A 25 -8.70 7.14 -6.15
C ALA A 25 -7.78 8.37 -6.15
N ALA A 26 -8.13 9.43 -6.89
CA ALA A 26 -7.37 10.68 -6.88
C ALA A 26 -7.57 11.45 -5.57
N THR A 27 -8.81 11.69 -5.16
CA THR A 27 -9.14 12.33 -3.87
C THR A 27 -8.60 11.54 -2.67
N THR A 28 -8.67 10.19 -2.70
CA THR A 28 -8.09 9.36 -1.65
C THR A 28 -6.58 9.58 -1.53
N ARG A 29 -5.87 9.62 -2.66
CA ARG A 29 -4.44 9.95 -2.69
C ARG A 29 -4.18 11.36 -2.19
N GLN A 30 -5.01 12.33 -2.56
CA GLN A 30 -4.87 13.71 -2.08
C GLN A 30 -4.93 13.80 -0.55
N PHE A 31 -5.94 13.22 0.11
CA PHE A 31 -6.02 13.25 1.58
C PHE A 31 -4.88 12.47 2.25
N ASN A 32 -4.44 11.38 1.65
CA ASN A 32 -3.26 10.65 2.11
C ASN A 32 -1.98 11.52 2.03
N GLU A 33 -1.78 12.25 0.93
CA GLU A 33 -0.64 13.18 0.80
C GLU A 33 -0.78 14.41 1.72
N LEU A 34 -2.00 14.85 2.05
CA LEU A 34 -2.21 15.89 3.07
C LEU A 34 -1.88 15.40 4.48
N ALA A 35 -2.08 14.11 4.76
CA ALA A 35 -1.83 13.48 6.05
C ALA A 35 -0.32 13.31 6.31
N VAL A 36 0.38 12.57 5.44
CA VAL A 36 1.83 12.39 5.50
C VAL A 36 2.41 12.54 4.09
N PRO A 37 2.85 13.76 3.72
CA PRO A 37 3.36 14.03 2.37
C PRO A 37 4.53 13.14 2.01
N GLY A 38 4.45 12.50 0.85
CA GLY A 38 5.57 11.79 0.26
C GLY A 38 5.80 10.37 0.81
N LEU A 39 5.01 9.84 1.74
CA LEU A 39 5.35 8.55 2.39
C LEU A 39 5.15 7.31 1.49
N GLY A 40 4.20 7.32 0.54
CA GLY A 40 3.66 6.03 0.08
C GLY A 40 2.86 5.37 1.23
N GLY A 41 2.36 4.14 1.23
CA GLY A 41 2.91 2.89 0.78
C GLY A 41 3.79 2.34 1.90
N VAL A 42 4.84 3.07 2.24
CA VAL A 42 5.92 2.58 3.10
C VAL A 42 5.48 2.51 4.55
N TRP A 43 5.70 1.36 5.18
CA TRP A 43 5.46 1.13 6.60
C TRP A 43 6.65 0.48 7.34
N PHE A 44 7.71 0.08 6.62
CA PHE A 44 8.99 -0.33 7.22
C PHE A 44 10.17 -0.01 6.29
N GLY A 45 11.35 0.17 6.85
CA GLY A 45 12.51 0.76 6.18
C GLY A 45 13.12 -0.13 5.10
N LYS A 46 13.06 -1.46 5.23
CA LYS A 46 13.58 -2.39 4.20
C LYS A 46 12.87 -2.23 2.85
N GLN A 47 11.61 -1.77 2.81
CA GLN A 47 10.93 -1.48 1.53
C GLN A 47 11.69 -0.41 0.73
N LEU A 48 12.10 0.68 1.40
CA LEU A 48 12.87 1.75 0.80
C LEU A 48 14.24 1.25 0.35
N PHE A 49 14.92 0.48 1.20
CA PHE A 49 16.23 -0.08 0.90
C PHE A 49 16.22 -0.98 -0.34
N LEU A 50 15.33 -1.97 -0.39
CA LEU A 50 15.28 -2.93 -1.50
C LEU A 50 14.93 -2.24 -2.83
N ALA A 51 14.03 -1.26 -2.80
CA ALA A 51 13.64 -0.52 -3.99
C ALA A 51 14.77 0.41 -4.49
N THR A 52 15.46 1.13 -3.59
CA THR A 52 16.64 1.95 -3.93
C THR A 52 17.78 1.10 -4.46
N LEU A 53 18.08 -0.03 -3.81
CA LEU A 53 19.09 -0.99 -4.27
C LEU A 53 18.78 -1.50 -5.67
N GLY A 54 17.52 -1.84 -5.95
CA GLY A 54 17.08 -2.27 -7.28
C GLY A 54 17.31 -1.22 -8.37
N VAL A 55 17.09 0.06 -8.07
CA VAL A 55 17.40 1.17 -8.97
C VAL A 55 18.90 1.25 -9.25
N LEU A 56 19.73 1.27 -8.20
CA LEU A 56 21.19 1.39 -8.32
C LEU A 56 21.81 0.20 -9.07
N VAL A 57 21.37 -1.03 -8.77
CA VAL A 57 21.84 -2.24 -9.46
C VAL A 57 21.49 -2.19 -10.95
N ALA A 58 20.26 -1.79 -11.30
CA ALA A 58 19.85 -1.68 -12.69
C ALA A 58 20.67 -0.65 -13.47
N GLU A 59 20.96 0.50 -12.86
CA GLU A 59 21.79 1.53 -13.49
C GLU A 59 23.21 1.05 -13.72
N ARG A 60 23.82 0.43 -12.70
CA ARG A 60 25.18 -0.09 -12.79
C ARG A 60 25.29 -1.25 -13.79
N ALA A 61 24.31 -2.16 -13.83
CA ALA A 61 24.25 -3.23 -14.82
C ALA A 61 24.13 -2.70 -16.25
N ASN A 62 23.30 -1.68 -16.48
CA ASN A 62 23.18 -1.04 -17.80
C ASN A 62 24.45 -0.28 -18.20
N GLN A 63 25.18 0.34 -17.25
CA GLN A 63 26.51 0.93 -17.52
C GLN A 63 27.54 -0.10 -17.98
N LEU A 64 27.43 -1.35 -17.51
CA LEU A 64 28.27 -2.48 -17.94
C LEU A 64 27.77 -3.15 -19.24
N GLY A 65 26.84 -2.53 -19.96
CA GLY A 65 26.30 -3.04 -21.23
C GLY A 65 25.08 -3.97 -21.10
N GLY A 66 24.57 -4.16 -19.89
CA GLY A 66 23.30 -4.85 -19.64
C GLY A 66 22.11 -4.13 -20.30
N ARG A 67 21.00 -4.85 -20.49
CA ARG A 67 19.72 -4.31 -20.98
C ARG A 67 18.60 -4.72 -20.05
N VAL A 68 18.56 -4.12 -18.86
CA VAL A 68 17.59 -4.44 -17.82
C VAL A 68 16.76 -3.23 -17.42
N THR A 69 15.54 -3.47 -16.96
CA THR A 69 14.65 -2.41 -16.45
C THR A 69 14.74 -2.33 -14.93
N LYS A 70 14.58 -1.13 -14.36
CA LYS A 70 14.61 -0.91 -12.91
C LYS A 70 13.52 -1.69 -12.19
N ILE A 71 12.34 -1.80 -12.80
CA ILE A 71 11.24 -2.63 -12.31
C ILE A 71 11.63 -4.10 -12.22
N ALA A 72 12.23 -4.67 -13.28
CA ALA A 72 12.61 -6.08 -13.30
C ALA A 72 13.67 -6.38 -12.24
N VAL A 73 14.67 -5.51 -12.10
CA VAL A 73 15.74 -5.65 -11.10
C VAL A 73 15.20 -5.49 -9.68
N ALA A 74 14.44 -4.44 -9.39
CA ALA A 74 13.87 -4.23 -8.05
C ALA A 74 12.96 -5.39 -7.61
N ASN A 75 12.10 -5.88 -8.51
CA ASN A 75 11.26 -7.05 -8.23
C ASN A 75 12.10 -8.29 -7.94
N ALA A 76 13.18 -8.50 -8.71
CA ALA A 76 14.01 -9.68 -8.56
C ALA A 76 14.83 -9.63 -7.26
N VAL A 77 15.38 -8.47 -6.90
CA VAL A 77 16.07 -8.25 -5.63
C VAL A 77 15.12 -8.48 -4.46
N GLU A 78 13.89 -7.96 -4.51
CA GLU A 78 12.87 -8.20 -3.48
C GLU A 78 12.48 -9.69 -3.38
N ALA A 79 12.35 -10.39 -4.51
CA ALA A 79 12.05 -11.82 -4.53
C ALA A 79 13.16 -12.64 -3.85
N ILE A 80 14.44 -12.34 -4.15
CA ILE A 80 15.59 -12.97 -3.50
C ILE A 80 15.61 -12.64 -2.00
N ALA A 81 15.38 -11.38 -1.63
CA ALA A 81 15.29 -10.95 -0.24
C ALA A 81 14.24 -11.75 0.55
N CYS A 82 13.05 -11.90 -0.01
CA CYS A 82 11.98 -12.70 0.58
C CYS A 82 12.35 -14.19 0.62
N TRP A 83 12.91 -14.74 -0.45
CA TRP A 83 13.32 -16.15 -0.50
C TRP A 83 14.39 -16.49 0.54
N LEU A 84 15.42 -15.64 0.68
CA LEU A 84 16.48 -15.79 1.70
C LEU A 84 15.93 -15.75 3.13
N ALA A 85 14.84 -15.01 3.34
CA ALA A 85 14.19 -14.88 4.62
C ALA A 85 13.31 -16.08 5.01
N LEU A 86 12.97 -16.97 4.06
CA LEU A 86 12.10 -18.14 4.29
C LEU A 86 12.80 -19.33 4.97
N SER A 87 14.01 -19.18 5.51
CA SER A 87 14.76 -20.27 6.15
C SER A 87 14.04 -20.84 7.38
N ASP A 88 13.78 -22.16 7.35
CA ASP A 88 13.23 -23.17 8.31
C ASP A 88 12.30 -22.78 9.47
N ARG A 89 12.44 -21.61 10.09
CA ARG A 89 11.47 -21.09 11.06
C ARG A 89 10.40 -20.31 10.32
N HIS A 90 9.41 -21.05 9.81
CA HIS A 90 8.20 -20.53 9.21
C HIS A 90 7.56 -19.44 10.10
N ARG A 91 7.87 -18.17 9.85
CA ARG A 91 7.08 -17.03 10.34
C ARG A 91 5.92 -16.81 9.38
N ALA A 92 5.05 -17.83 9.29
CA ALA A 92 3.82 -17.72 8.50
C ALA A 92 3.03 -16.51 9.02
N GLY A 93 2.68 -15.59 8.11
CA GLY A 93 1.87 -14.41 8.44
C GLY A 93 2.64 -13.12 8.73
N ASP A 94 3.98 -13.07 8.71
CA ASP A 94 4.69 -11.78 8.80
C ASP A 94 4.47 -10.95 7.53
N GLY A 95 3.78 -9.81 7.67
CA GLY A 95 3.41 -8.93 6.55
C GLY A 95 4.60 -8.37 5.76
N ARG A 96 5.82 -8.42 6.30
CA ARG A 96 7.05 -8.04 5.59
C ARG A 96 7.50 -9.09 4.57
N LEU A 97 7.07 -10.34 4.68
CA LEU A 97 7.41 -11.39 3.73
C LEU A 97 6.36 -11.48 2.62
N ARG A 98 6.82 -11.31 1.37
CA ARG A 98 5.98 -11.39 0.18
C ARG A 98 6.15 -12.72 -0.52
N GLY A 99 5.04 -13.25 -1.04
CA GLY A 99 5.07 -14.39 -1.97
C GLY A 99 5.59 -15.69 -1.36
N SER A 100 5.50 -15.86 -0.04
CA SER A 100 6.00 -17.05 0.68
C SER A 100 5.54 -18.35 0.01
N THR A 101 4.24 -18.50 -0.28
CA THR A 101 3.68 -19.69 -0.93
C THR A 101 4.27 -19.99 -2.31
N LYS A 102 4.60 -18.96 -3.10
CA LYS A 102 5.18 -19.13 -4.44
C LYS A 102 6.69 -19.35 -4.41
N LEU A 103 7.38 -18.80 -3.40
CA LEU A 103 8.83 -18.86 -3.28
C LEU A 103 9.33 -20.21 -2.75
N VAL A 104 8.51 -20.93 -1.98
CA VAL A 104 8.87 -22.27 -1.48
C VAL A 104 9.18 -23.21 -2.65
N GLY A 105 10.31 -23.92 -2.55
CA GLY A 105 10.71 -24.94 -3.51
C GLY A 105 11.39 -24.41 -4.78
N HIS A 106 11.56 -23.09 -4.94
CA HIS A 106 12.40 -22.56 -6.01
C HIS A 106 13.89 -22.84 -5.74
N VAL A 107 14.53 -23.52 -6.69
CA VAL A 107 15.96 -23.89 -6.66
C VAL A 107 16.82 -23.07 -7.63
N ASP A 108 16.22 -22.61 -8.73
CA ASP A 108 16.90 -21.79 -9.74
C ASP A 108 16.59 -20.33 -9.47
N LEU A 109 17.64 -19.62 -9.03
CA LEU A 109 17.61 -18.23 -8.61
C LEU A 109 18.36 -17.32 -9.61
N SER A 110 18.56 -17.79 -10.84
CA SER A 110 19.14 -16.97 -11.91
C SER A 110 18.29 -15.73 -12.15
N PHE A 111 18.93 -14.60 -12.46
CA PHE A 111 18.23 -13.34 -12.69
C PHE A 111 17.15 -13.46 -13.79
N GLN A 112 17.43 -14.22 -14.86
CA GLN A 112 16.50 -14.42 -15.97
C GLN A 112 15.17 -15.08 -15.54
N ARG A 113 15.21 -15.92 -14.49
CA ARG A 113 14.03 -16.58 -13.96
C ARG A 113 13.29 -15.70 -12.96
N VAL A 114 14.03 -15.15 -12.00
CA VAL A 114 13.47 -14.37 -10.88
C VAL A 114 12.87 -13.05 -11.36
N SER A 115 13.42 -12.44 -12.42
CA SER A 115 12.91 -11.18 -13.00
C SER A 115 11.59 -11.31 -13.78
N ARG A 116 11.08 -12.53 -14.01
CA ARG A 116 9.85 -12.74 -14.78
C ARG A 116 8.61 -12.21 -14.06
N PRO A 117 7.65 -11.61 -14.78
CA PRO A 117 6.37 -11.23 -14.20
C PRO A 117 5.68 -12.42 -13.52
N GLY A 118 5.20 -12.22 -12.29
CA GLY A 118 4.45 -13.23 -11.55
C GLY A 118 5.29 -14.30 -10.84
N PHE A 119 6.63 -14.18 -10.83
CA PHE A 119 7.53 -15.12 -10.17
C PHE A 119 7.17 -15.38 -8.69
N TYR A 120 6.91 -14.34 -7.90
CA TYR A 120 6.57 -14.49 -6.48
C TYR A 120 5.32 -13.72 -6.03
N VAL A 121 5.05 -12.53 -6.58
CA VAL A 121 3.83 -11.75 -6.29
C VAL A 121 3.33 -10.93 -7.48
N SER A 122 2.06 -10.53 -7.42
CA SER A 122 1.44 -9.55 -8.33
C SER A 122 1.73 -8.10 -7.91
N GLN A 123 1.89 -7.86 -6.60
CA GLN A 123 2.16 -6.54 -6.01
C GLN A 123 3.46 -6.57 -5.16
N PRO A 124 4.61 -6.26 -5.78
CA PRO A 124 5.88 -6.08 -5.07
C PRO A 124 5.94 -4.79 -4.25
N MET A 125 6.72 -4.79 -3.15
CA MET A 125 6.94 -3.66 -2.23
C MET A 125 7.34 -2.37 -2.94
N ARG A 126 8.06 -2.41 -4.08
CA ARG A 126 8.42 -1.19 -4.83
C ARG A 126 7.20 -0.32 -5.19
N MET A 127 5.99 -0.91 -5.31
CA MET A 127 4.78 -0.17 -5.64
C MET A 127 4.41 0.81 -4.53
N ALA A 128 4.65 0.42 -3.28
CA ALA A 128 4.52 1.26 -2.10
C ALA A 128 5.54 2.41 -2.06
N THR A 129 6.71 2.26 -2.69
CA THR A 129 7.82 3.23 -2.58
C THR A 129 7.84 4.29 -3.68
N VAL A 130 6.93 4.24 -4.67
CA VAL A 130 6.96 5.13 -5.85
C VAL A 130 6.94 6.61 -5.47
N THR A 131 6.13 7.00 -4.49
CA THR A 131 6.13 8.38 -3.99
C THR A 131 7.26 8.63 -2.99
N ALA A 132 7.63 7.60 -2.22
CA ALA A 132 8.58 7.68 -1.11
C ALA A 132 10.01 7.94 -1.55
N LEU A 133 10.52 7.18 -2.52
CA LEU A 133 11.93 7.31 -2.91
C LEU A 133 12.27 8.73 -3.38
N PRO A 134 11.48 9.36 -4.28
CA PRO A 134 11.76 10.73 -4.71
C PRO A 134 11.53 11.75 -3.59
N ALA A 135 10.46 11.62 -2.81
CA ALA A 135 10.14 12.56 -1.73
C ALA A 135 11.18 12.56 -0.59
N LEU A 136 11.81 11.41 -0.33
CA LEU A 136 12.89 11.27 0.65
C LEU A 136 14.27 11.55 0.04
N GLY A 137 14.35 11.90 -1.24
CA GLY A 137 15.61 12.21 -1.92
C GLY A 137 16.54 11.01 -2.13
N LEU A 138 16.04 9.78 -1.98
CA LEU A 138 16.81 8.56 -2.23
C LEU A 138 17.05 8.32 -3.73
N VAL A 139 16.16 8.85 -4.57
CA VAL A 139 16.29 8.83 -6.03
C VAL A 139 15.90 10.19 -6.61
N GLU A 140 16.35 10.46 -7.82
CA GLU A 140 15.79 11.49 -8.68
C GLU A 140 14.68 10.91 -9.53
N ALA A 141 13.60 11.66 -9.77
CA ALA A 141 12.51 11.24 -10.63
C ALA A 141 12.31 12.24 -11.77
N SER A 142 12.59 11.80 -13.01
CA SER A 142 12.26 12.56 -14.22
C SER A 142 10.80 12.39 -14.67
N GLY A 143 10.01 11.61 -13.92
CA GLY A 143 8.61 11.32 -14.20
C GLY A 143 7.97 10.48 -13.09
N SER A 144 6.69 10.14 -13.25
CA SER A 144 5.90 9.40 -12.25
C SER A 144 6.08 7.87 -12.28
N ARG A 145 6.92 7.35 -13.18
CA ARG A 145 7.11 5.91 -13.38
C ARG A 145 8.40 5.43 -12.71
N PHE A 146 8.37 4.29 -12.05
CA PHE A 146 9.55 3.74 -11.37
C PHE A 146 10.79 3.57 -12.28
N ASN A 147 10.60 3.20 -13.56
CA ASN A 147 11.72 3.06 -14.51
C ASN A 147 12.44 4.39 -14.85
N SER A 148 11.81 5.54 -14.61
CA SER A 148 12.43 6.86 -14.82
C SER A 148 13.20 7.38 -13.61
N PHE A 149 13.29 6.61 -12.53
CA PHE A 149 14.08 6.98 -11.36
C PHE A 149 15.56 6.87 -11.62
N ALA A 150 16.38 7.69 -10.98
CA ALA A 150 17.83 7.60 -11.04
C ALA A 150 18.44 7.66 -9.63
N GLY A 151 19.54 6.94 -9.40
CA GLY A 151 20.21 6.92 -8.12
C GLY A 151 20.72 8.30 -7.69
N LYS A 152 20.57 8.64 -6.41
CA LYS A 152 21.21 9.81 -5.79
C LYS A 152 22.30 9.40 -4.81
N ALA A 153 23.18 10.34 -4.47
CA ALA A 153 24.24 10.14 -3.50
C ALA A 153 23.67 9.69 -2.14
N GLU A 154 22.54 10.26 -1.71
CA GLU A 154 21.91 9.90 -0.44
C GLU A 154 21.24 8.52 -0.48
N GLY A 155 20.73 8.11 -1.64
CA GLY A 155 20.26 6.74 -1.86
C GLY A 155 21.39 5.71 -1.81
N LEU A 156 22.54 6.04 -2.42
CA LEU A 156 23.74 5.22 -2.35
C LEU A 156 24.26 5.11 -0.91
N ALA A 157 24.40 6.23 -0.20
CA ALA A 157 24.84 6.25 1.19
C ALA A 157 23.92 5.43 2.10
N PHE A 158 22.61 5.52 1.89
CA PHE A 158 21.65 4.68 2.61
C PHE A 158 21.84 3.19 2.31
N VAL A 159 21.99 2.80 1.03
CA VAL A 159 22.25 1.41 0.64
C VAL A 159 23.56 0.89 1.22
N GLU A 160 24.63 1.69 1.19
CA GLU A 160 25.93 1.34 1.76
C GLU A 160 25.86 1.14 3.27
N ALA A 161 25.17 2.03 3.99
CA ALA A 161 24.97 1.91 5.43
C ALA A 161 24.17 0.63 5.81
N VAL A 162 23.17 0.25 5.02
CA VAL A 162 22.44 -1.02 5.25
C VAL A 162 23.30 -2.25 4.98
N CYS A 163 24.16 -2.16 3.97
CA CYS A 163 25.01 -3.28 3.53
C CYS A 163 26.35 -3.36 4.28
N GLU A 164 26.60 -2.47 5.24
CA GLU A 164 27.87 -2.41 5.95
C GLU A 164 28.22 -3.76 6.58
N GLY A 165 29.49 -4.17 6.44
CA GLY A 165 29.99 -5.45 6.92
C GLY A 165 29.49 -6.69 6.17
N CYS A 166 28.55 -6.57 5.22
CA CYS A 166 28.07 -7.68 4.39
C CYS A 166 28.86 -7.74 3.08
N ARG A 167 29.75 -8.74 2.95
CA ARG A 167 30.62 -8.90 1.78
C ARG A 167 30.47 -10.26 1.11
N PRO A 168 29.36 -10.53 0.40
CA PRO A 168 29.21 -11.78 -0.33
C PRO A 168 30.35 -11.94 -1.33
N PHE A 169 31.09 -13.05 -1.21
CA PHE A 169 32.25 -13.37 -2.05
C PHE A 169 33.28 -12.22 -2.16
N ASN A 170 33.54 -11.53 -1.03
CA ASN A 170 34.48 -10.40 -0.92
C ASN A 170 34.13 -9.16 -1.77
N ARG A 171 32.85 -9.02 -2.18
CA ARG A 171 32.34 -7.85 -2.92
C ARG A 171 31.38 -7.05 -2.06
N SER A 172 31.08 -5.82 -2.46
CA SER A 172 29.91 -5.12 -1.91
C SER A 172 28.63 -5.87 -2.32
N VAL A 173 27.56 -5.76 -1.54
CA VAL A 173 26.25 -6.33 -1.92
C VAL A 173 25.77 -5.79 -3.27
N LEU A 174 25.96 -4.48 -3.52
CA LEU A 174 25.60 -3.85 -4.77
C LEU A 174 26.35 -4.47 -5.95
N ASP A 175 27.69 -4.54 -5.88
CA ASP A 175 28.50 -5.11 -6.97
C ASP A 175 28.18 -6.59 -7.19
N HIS A 176 27.93 -7.32 -6.11
CA HIS A 176 27.56 -8.73 -6.20
C HIS A 176 26.23 -8.94 -6.91
N LEU A 177 25.22 -8.12 -6.61
CA LEU A 177 23.92 -8.16 -7.30
C LEU A 177 24.02 -7.70 -8.76
N VAL A 178 24.93 -6.77 -9.08
CA VAL A 178 25.22 -6.40 -10.48
C VAL A 178 25.78 -7.60 -11.25
N GLN A 179 26.73 -8.34 -10.67
CA GLN A 179 27.25 -9.57 -11.28
C GLN A 179 26.15 -10.63 -11.46
N TRP A 180 25.25 -10.77 -10.48
CA TRP A 180 24.11 -11.66 -10.58
C TRP A 180 23.16 -11.29 -11.74
N VAL A 181 22.83 -10.01 -11.87
CA VAL A 181 22.03 -9.50 -13.01
C VAL A 181 22.73 -9.75 -14.35
N CYS A 182 24.07 -9.76 -14.36
CA CYS A 182 24.89 -10.05 -15.53
C CYS A 182 25.16 -11.55 -15.79
N GLY A 183 24.63 -12.46 -14.97
CA GLY A 183 24.68 -13.91 -15.21
C GLY A 183 25.49 -14.75 -14.21
N ASP A 184 25.97 -14.19 -13.10
CA ASP A 184 26.37 -15.01 -11.93
C ASP A 184 25.09 -15.58 -11.27
N ASP A 185 25.10 -16.80 -10.74
CA ASP A 185 23.90 -17.42 -10.13
C ASP A 185 24.00 -17.56 -8.61
N ARG A 186 25.08 -17.07 -7.99
CA ARG A 186 25.33 -17.24 -6.55
C ARG A 186 24.63 -16.18 -5.72
N VAL A 187 23.41 -16.45 -5.28
CA VAL A 187 22.62 -15.51 -4.44
C VAL A 187 22.15 -16.10 -3.11
N ASN A 188 22.59 -17.31 -2.76
CA ASN A 188 22.19 -18.06 -1.58
C ASN A 188 23.20 -17.98 -0.42
N SER A 189 23.81 -16.80 -0.20
CA SER A 189 24.79 -16.61 0.87
C SER A 189 24.18 -16.02 2.14
N GLU A 190 24.80 -16.32 3.29
CA GLU A 190 24.38 -15.80 4.59
C GLU A 190 24.55 -14.27 4.68
N GLU A 191 25.60 -13.73 4.07
CA GLU A 191 25.83 -12.28 4.00
C GLU A 191 24.72 -11.57 3.21
N LEU A 192 24.24 -12.17 2.12
CA LEU A 192 23.08 -11.66 1.38
C LEU A 192 21.82 -11.79 2.20
N ARG A 193 21.61 -12.89 2.93
CA ARG A 193 20.46 -13.04 3.82
C ARG A 193 20.43 -11.93 4.87
N ARG A 194 21.56 -11.69 5.54
CA ARG A 194 21.70 -10.63 6.56
C ARG A 194 21.45 -9.23 5.98
N ALA A 195 21.95 -8.95 4.78
CA ALA A 195 21.76 -7.65 4.13
C ALA A 195 20.35 -7.44 3.58
N LEU A 196 19.77 -8.44 2.91
CA LEU A 196 18.57 -8.28 2.09
C LEU A 196 17.27 -8.65 2.80
N SER A 197 17.30 -9.59 3.74
CA SER A 197 16.08 -10.11 4.36
C SER A 197 15.19 -8.97 4.91
N PRO A 198 13.89 -8.93 4.54
CA PRO A 198 12.94 -7.96 5.09
C PRO A 198 12.72 -8.09 6.61
N LEU A 199 13.11 -9.23 7.18
CA LEU A 199 12.99 -9.52 8.62
C LEU A 199 14.19 -9.03 9.43
N GLN A 200 15.26 -8.59 8.77
CA GLN A 200 16.42 -8.06 9.47
C GLN A 200 16.21 -6.57 9.72
N PRO A 201 16.43 -6.09 10.95
CA PRO A 201 16.34 -4.66 11.25
C PRO A 201 17.39 -3.89 10.44
N LEU A 202 17.12 -2.61 10.20
CA LEU A 202 18.12 -1.72 9.62
C LEU A 202 19.25 -1.46 10.63
N PRO A 203 20.52 -1.40 10.20
CA PRO A 203 21.62 -1.00 11.07
C PRO A 203 21.46 0.45 11.58
N PRO A 204 22.02 0.81 12.75
CA PRO A 204 21.87 2.14 13.35
C PRO A 204 22.22 3.30 12.41
N ALA A 205 23.33 3.21 11.66
CA ALA A 205 23.72 4.25 10.71
C ALA A 205 22.68 4.45 9.59
N ALA A 206 22.05 3.37 9.12
CA ALA A 206 20.99 3.46 8.13
C ALA A 206 19.69 4.04 8.71
N LEU A 207 19.38 3.73 9.97
CA LEU A 207 18.25 4.31 10.70
C LEU A 207 18.40 5.82 10.87
N GLU A 208 19.59 6.30 11.24
CA GLU A 208 19.90 7.73 11.35
C GLU A 208 19.69 8.46 10.01
N LEU A 209 20.21 7.88 8.91
CA LEU A 209 20.02 8.44 7.57
C LEU A 209 18.54 8.49 7.19
N LEU A 210 17.79 7.42 7.43
CA LEU A 210 16.36 7.35 7.10
C LEU A 210 15.55 8.34 7.93
N HIS A 211 15.81 8.42 9.24
CA HIS A 211 15.16 9.38 10.13
C HIS A 211 15.42 10.82 9.69
N ALA A 212 16.67 11.15 9.34
CA ALA A 212 17.02 12.45 8.79
C ALA A 212 16.27 12.77 7.48
N ARG A 213 16.14 11.80 6.57
CA ARG A 213 15.38 11.98 5.32
C ARG A 213 13.88 12.15 5.54
N LEU A 214 13.28 11.45 6.50
CA LEU A 214 11.87 11.63 6.85
C LEU A 214 11.59 13.05 7.36
N GLN A 215 12.52 13.68 8.08
CA GLN A 215 12.38 15.06 8.55
C GLN A 215 12.73 16.09 7.47
N GLN A 216 13.83 15.88 6.74
CA GLN A 216 14.41 16.87 5.83
C GLN A 216 13.82 16.82 4.42
N GLY A 217 13.30 15.67 4.00
CA GLY A 217 12.81 15.46 2.64
C GLY A 217 13.88 15.54 1.57
N ALA A 218 13.41 15.60 0.32
CA ALA A 218 14.26 15.82 -0.83
C ALA A 218 14.66 17.30 -0.99
N PRO A 219 15.82 17.59 -1.60
CA PRO A 219 16.16 18.96 -1.99
C PRO A 219 15.08 19.59 -2.86
N GLY A 220 14.62 20.79 -2.50
CA GLY A 220 13.58 21.53 -3.22
C GLY A 220 12.14 21.17 -2.84
N GLU A 221 11.92 20.24 -1.90
CA GLU A 221 10.57 19.95 -1.39
C GLU A 221 9.97 21.15 -0.65
N PRO A 222 8.67 21.49 -0.86
CA PRO A 222 8.00 22.56 -0.13
C PRO A 222 8.14 22.41 1.39
N ALA A 223 8.47 23.50 2.09
CA ALA A 223 8.63 23.50 3.54
C ALA A 223 7.40 22.94 4.28
N ILE A 224 6.20 23.28 3.81
CA ILE A 224 4.94 22.79 4.38
C ILE A 224 4.84 21.25 4.36
N ASN A 225 5.37 20.58 3.33
CA ASN A 225 5.30 19.13 3.24
C ASN A 225 6.26 18.48 4.24
N ARG A 226 7.47 19.04 4.35
CA ARG A 226 8.49 18.60 5.31
C ARG A 226 8.01 18.79 6.75
N GLU A 227 7.43 19.94 7.05
CA GLU A 227 6.85 20.25 8.36
C GLU A 227 5.72 19.28 8.73
N ARG A 228 4.76 19.05 7.82
CA ARG A 228 3.67 18.08 8.05
C ARG A 228 4.19 16.67 8.30
N ARG A 229 5.16 16.21 7.52
CA ARG A 229 5.75 14.88 7.69
C ARG A 229 6.55 14.77 8.99
N ALA A 230 7.32 15.79 9.36
CA ALA A 230 8.05 15.84 10.62
C ALA A 230 7.12 15.89 11.84
N ASP A 231 6.04 16.68 11.78
CA ASP A 231 5.02 16.77 12.82
C ASP A 231 4.31 15.43 13.01
N ALA A 232 3.89 14.81 11.90
CA ALA A 232 3.28 13.48 11.91
C ALA A 232 4.25 12.44 12.49
N LEU A 233 5.53 12.47 12.10
CA LEU A 233 6.56 11.57 12.63
C LEU A 233 6.71 11.74 14.14
N GLY A 234 6.84 12.98 14.61
CA GLY A 234 6.93 13.28 16.04
C GLY A 234 5.68 12.82 16.81
N TRP A 235 4.49 12.96 16.22
CA TRP A 235 3.25 12.49 16.82
C TRP A 235 3.18 10.98 16.91
N VAL A 236 3.47 10.24 15.83
CA VAL A 236 3.41 8.77 15.88
C VAL A 236 4.51 8.18 16.77
N MET A 237 5.68 8.81 16.82
CA MET A 237 6.77 8.36 17.70
C MET A 237 6.47 8.63 19.18
N SER A 238 5.60 9.57 19.53
CA SER A 238 5.19 9.78 20.92
C SER A 238 4.12 8.79 21.41
N ARG A 239 3.58 7.92 20.53
CA ARG A 239 2.50 6.97 20.86
C ARG A 239 3.00 5.53 20.91
N ARG A 240 2.92 4.89 22.08
CA ARG A 240 3.26 3.47 22.32
C ARG A 240 2.08 2.75 23.01
N ARG A 241 2.26 1.50 23.42
CA ARG A 241 1.20 0.72 24.10
C ARG A 241 0.67 1.49 25.30
N GLY A 242 -0.65 1.54 25.42
CA GLY A 242 -1.33 2.27 26.49
C GLY A 242 -1.27 3.80 26.36
N ALA A 243 -0.91 4.35 25.19
CA ALA A 243 -1.02 5.78 24.94
C ALA A 243 -2.49 6.22 25.04
N THR A 244 -2.74 7.37 25.66
CA THR A 244 -4.08 7.93 25.81
C THR A 244 -4.78 8.05 24.46
N PRO A 245 -6.07 7.65 24.35
CA PRO A 245 -6.85 7.83 23.14
C PRO A 245 -6.86 9.30 22.69
N VAL A 246 -6.83 9.51 21.38
CA VAL A 246 -6.91 10.86 20.79
C VAL A 246 -8.26 11.02 20.13
N ALA A 247 -8.95 12.11 20.44
CA ALA A 247 -10.18 12.50 19.78
C ALA A 247 -9.92 13.68 18.83
N TRP A 248 -10.71 13.80 17.76
CA TRP A 248 -10.58 14.91 16.80
C TRP A 248 -10.72 16.31 17.43
N ALA A 249 -11.44 16.40 18.54
CA ALA A 249 -11.59 17.63 19.34
C ALA A 249 -10.30 18.09 20.04
N SER A 250 -9.30 17.21 20.19
CA SER A 250 -8.08 17.47 20.95
C SER A 250 -6.84 17.24 20.09
N ARG A 251 -6.34 18.33 19.48
CA ARG A 251 -5.14 18.30 18.65
C ARG A 251 -3.89 17.96 19.49
N PRO A 252 -3.09 16.96 19.10
CA PRO A 252 -1.79 16.67 19.72
C PRO A 252 -0.81 17.85 19.61
N SER A 253 0.05 18.03 20.61
CA SER A 253 1.04 19.13 20.63
C SER A 253 2.11 19.01 19.53
N GLN A 254 2.37 17.79 19.05
CA GLN A 254 3.30 17.53 17.95
C GLN A 254 2.78 18.00 16.59
N ILE A 255 1.46 18.07 16.39
CA ILE A 255 0.86 18.60 15.17
C ILE A 255 0.72 20.12 15.32
N ARG A 256 1.76 20.86 14.91
CA ARG A 256 1.90 22.29 15.20
C ARG A 256 0.93 23.14 14.39
N SER A 257 0.62 22.72 13.16
CA SER A 257 -0.29 23.44 12.27
C SER A 257 -1.76 23.06 12.50
N GLN A 258 -2.61 24.06 12.75
CA GLN A 258 -4.06 23.83 12.84
C GLN A 258 -4.66 23.40 11.51
N ALA A 259 -4.12 23.92 10.40
CA ALA A 259 -4.55 23.53 9.06
C ALA A 259 -4.24 22.05 8.77
N HIS A 260 -3.08 21.55 9.21
CA HIS A 260 -2.74 20.12 9.07
C HIS A 260 -3.69 19.23 9.87
N TRP A 261 -4.02 19.61 11.11
CA TRP A 261 -5.00 18.86 11.91
C TRP A 261 -6.40 18.87 11.29
N ALA A 262 -6.84 20.02 10.74
CA ALA A 262 -8.10 20.13 10.03
C ALA A 262 -8.15 19.26 8.77
N ASP A 263 -7.06 19.22 7.99
CA ASP A 263 -6.93 18.35 6.81
C ASP A 263 -6.98 16.86 7.17
N LEU A 264 -6.33 16.47 8.29
CA LEU A 264 -6.38 15.10 8.82
C LEU A 264 -7.82 14.71 9.18
N HIS A 265 -8.54 15.57 9.90
CA HIS A 265 -9.92 15.32 10.30
C HIS A 265 -10.87 15.28 9.10
N ALA A 266 -10.75 16.23 8.17
CA ALA A 266 -11.54 16.23 6.94
C ALA A 266 -11.28 14.98 6.10
N GLY A 267 -10.02 14.54 6.00
CA GLY A 267 -9.67 13.29 5.34
C GLY A 267 -10.32 12.07 6.00
N ALA A 268 -10.32 12.01 7.34
CA ALA A 268 -10.96 10.93 8.08
C ALA A 268 -12.47 10.87 7.84
N LEU A 269 -13.16 12.00 7.92
CA LEU A 269 -14.60 12.07 7.62
C LEU A 269 -14.90 11.69 6.17
N PHE A 270 -14.04 12.07 5.22
CA PHE A 270 -14.18 11.65 3.83
C PHE A 270 -13.98 10.14 3.66
N PHE A 271 -13.01 9.53 4.32
CA PHE A 271 -12.80 8.09 4.28
C PHE A 271 -14.00 7.34 4.87
N THR A 272 -14.54 7.79 6.00
CA THR A 272 -15.78 7.24 6.57
C THR A 272 -16.95 7.34 5.59
N ALA A 273 -17.13 8.47 4.90
CA ALA A 273 -18.19 8.63 3.90
C ALA A 273 -17.98 7.70 2.69
N ARG A 274 -16.74 7.55 2.22
CA ARG A 274 -16.38 6.62 1.14
C ARG A 274 -16.68 5.17 1.54
N ASP A 275 -16.27 4.76 2.73
CA ASP A 275 -16.40 3.38 3.19
C ASP A 275 -17.87 3.04 3.46
N ALA A 276 -18.66 3.99 3.99
CA ALA A 276 -20.12 3.85 4.09
C ALA A 276 -20.78 3.70 2.71
N ALA A 277 -20.27 4.36 1.66
CA ALA A 277 -20.78 4.19 0.30
C ALA A 277 -20.44 2.81 -0.27
N LEU A 278 -19.27 2.25 0.07
CA LEU A 278 -18.92 0.87 -0.28
C LEU A 278 -19.84 -0.12 0.42
N ALA A 279 -20.12 0.08 1.72
CA ALA A 279 -21.06 -0.74 2.48
C ALA A 279 -22.47 -0.76 1.86
N VAL A 280 -22.97 0.38 1.36
CA VAL A 280 -24.24 0.42 0.59
C VAL A 280 -24.19 -0.49 -0.64
N LEU A 281 -23.10 -0.46 -1.40
CA LEU A 281 -22.93 -1.32 -2.58
C LEU A 281 -22.75 -2.80 -2.23
N GLU A 282 -22.14 -3.09 -1.10
CA GLU A 282 -22.01 -4.46 -0.57
C GLU A 282 -23.38 -5.02 -0.17
N GLU A 283 -24.19 -4.26 0.57
CA GLU A 283 -25.56 -4.66 0.91
C GLU A 283 -26.44 -4.84 -0.35
N LEU A 284 -26.26 -4.01 -1.38
CA LEU A 284 -26.93 -4.21 -2.67
C LEU A 284 -26.48 -5.49 -3.39
N GLU A 285 -25.19 -5.81 -3.36
CA GLU A 285 -24.67 -7.05 -3.96
C GLU A 285 -25.22 -8.28 -3.24
N ILE A 286 -25.28 -8.23 -1.91
CA ILE A 286 -25.89 -9.26 -1.07
C ILE A 286 -27.38 -9.42 -1.40
N GLU A 287 -28.12 -8.32 -1.48
CA GLU A 287 -29.55 -8.34 -1.80
C GLU A 287 -29.79 -8.88 -3.22
N ILE A 288 -28.98 -8.52 -4.22
CA ILE A 288 -29.11 -9.10 -5.56
C ILE A 288 -28.89 -10.62 -5.48
N GLY A 289 -27.84 -11.08 -4.80
CA GLY A 289 -27.60 -12.50 -4.50
C GLY A 289 -27.25 -13.37 -5.70
N THR A 290 -28.03 -13.33 -6.78
CA THR A 290 -27.85 -14.08 -8.03
C THR A 290 -27.80 -13.13 -9.23
N SER A 291 -27.10 -13.53 -10.29
CA SER A 291 -26.89 -12.68 -11.48
C SER A 291 -28.17 -12.34 -12.27
N GLU A 292 -29.24 -13.10 -12.05
CA GLU A 292 -30.53 -12.94 -12.73
C GLU A 292 -31.46 -11.95 -12.01
N ARG A 293 -31.27 -11.79 -10.69
CA ARG A 293 -32.08 -10.88 -9.89
C ARG A 293 -31.78 -9.43 -10.26
N ARG A 294 -32.83 -8.61 -10.22
CA ARG A 294 -32.78 -7.17 -10.43
C ARG A 294 -33.50 -6.47 -9.30
N ILE A 295 -33.04 -5.27 -8.96
CA ILE A 295 -33.66 -4.40 -7.96
C ILE A 295 -34.10 -3.13 -8.68
N ALA A 296 -35.41 -2.85 -8.68
CA ALA A 296 -35.93 -1.60 -9.22
C ALA A 296 -35.52 -0.42 -8.32
N LEU A 297 -34.96 0.64 -8.91
CA LEU A 297 -34.51 1.83 -8.18
C LEU A 297 -35.67 2.60 -7.51
N CYS A 298 -36.86 2.51 -8.07
CA CYS A 298 -38.07 3.16 -7.54
C CYS A 298 -38.74 2.36 -6.41
N ALA A 299 -38.31 1.11 -6.18
CA ALA A 299 -38.82 0.32 -5.06
C ALA A 299 -38.21 0.79 -3.74
N ALA A 300 -38.95 0.64 -2.65
CA ALA A 300 -38.43 0.88 -1.32
C ALA A 300 -37.23 -0.04 -1.05
N PRO A 301 -36.06 0.49 -0.64
CA PRO A 301 -34.90 -0.34 -0.32
C PRO A 301 -35.18 -1.30 0.82
N ALA A 302 -34.49 -2.45 0.84
CA ALA A 302 -34.53 -3.35 1.97
C ALA A 302 -33.99 -2.65 3.25
N PRO A 303 -34.45 -3.02 4.46
CA PRO A 303 -34.08 -2.33 5.69
C PRO A 303 -32.55 -2.19 5.92
N ARG A 304 -31.75 -3.19 5.51
CA ARG A 304 -30.28 -3.13 5.62
C ARG A 304 -29.65 -2.08 4.69
N ILE A 305 -30.17 -1.98 3.47
CA ILE A 305 -29.75 -0.96 2.50
C ILE A 305 -30.16 0.41 3.00
N GLN A 306 -31.37 0.56 3.55
CA GLN A 306 -31.85 1.80 4.13
C GLN A 306 -30.95 2.26 5.29
N ALA A 307 -30.62 1.37 6.23
CA ALA A 307 -29.71 1.68 7.34
C ALA A 307 -28.32 2.11 6.84
N SER A 308 -27.79 1.45 5.81
CA SER A 308 -26.51 1.80 5.21
C SER A 308 -26.55 3.16 4.48
N LEU A 309 -27.67 3.49 3.82
CA LEU A 309 -27.90 4.79 3.20
C LEU A 309 -27.98 5.91 4.26
N GLU A 310 -28.63 5.66 5.39
CA GLU A 310 -28.68 6.60 6.53
C GLU A 310 -27.29 6.85 7.10
N ALA A 311 -26.49 5.80 7.31
CA ALA A 311 -25.10 5.91 7.76
C ALA A 311 -24.22 6.70 6.76
N LEU A 312 -24.37 6.44 5.47
CA LEU A 312 -23.69 7.18 4.41
C LEU A 312 -24.07 8.67 4.45
N ARG A 313 -25.35 9.01 4.56
CA ARG A 313 -25.81 10.40 4.63
C ARG A 313 -25.22 11.12 5.83
N LEU A 314 -25.19 10.46 6.99
CA LEU A 314 -24.60 11.01 8.21
C LEU A 314 -23.10 11.30 8.01
N ALA A 315 -22.34 10.34 7.49
CA ALA A 315 -20.91 10.49 7.25
C ALA A 315 -20.60 11.57 6.20
N ALA A 316 -21.35 11.58 5.09
CA ALA A 316 -21.20 12.58 4.04
C ALA A 316 -21.55 14.00 4.53
N ARG A 317 -22.57 14.14 5.39
CA ARG A 317 -22.92 15.42 6.03
C ARG A 317 -21.79 15.91 6.93
N ALA A 318 -21.24 15.03 7.78
CA ALA A 318 -20.13 15.37 8.66
C ALA A 318 -18.92 15.91 7.88
N PHE A 319 -18.58 15.30 6.73
CA PHE A 319 -17.55 15.84 5.86
C PHE A 319 -17.91 17.23 5.30
N LEU A 320 -19.14 17.43 4.82
CA LEU A 320 -19.57 18.72 4.27
C LEU A 320 -19.54 19.86 5.30
N ASP A 321 -19.87 19.55 6.55
CA ASP A 321 -19.89 20.50 7.66
C ASP A 321 -18.48 21.01 8.03
N THR A 322 -17.41 20.31 7.60
CA THR A 322 -16.03 20.81 7.75
C THR A 322 -15.74 22.04 6.87
N GLY A 323 -16.51 22.27 5.81
CA GLY A 323 -16.26 23.33 4.84
C GLY A 323 -14.99 23.13 3.99
N HIS A 324 -14.35 21.96 4.02
CA HIS A 324 -13.10 21.69 3.32
C HIS A 324 -13.20 21.92 1.79
N SER A 325 -12.16 22.46 1.17
CA SER A 325 -12.21 22.98 -0.22
C SER A 325 -12.11 21.92 -1.32
N ALA A 326 -11.78 20.67 -0.99
CA ALA A 326 -11.62 19.56 -1.95
C ALA A 326 -12.88 19.37 -2.82
N ALA A 327 -12.77 19.73 -4.11
CA ALA A 327 -13.93 19.82 -5.00
C ALA A 327 -14.60 18.46 -5.28
N GLU A 328 -13.82 17.43 -5.61
CA GLU A 328 -14.35 16.08 -5.87
C GLU A 328 -14.97 15.46 -4.61
N ALA A 329 -14.29 15.56 -3.45
CA ALA A 329 -14.83 15.09 -2.17
C ALA A 329 -16.16 15.75 -1.81
N ARG A 330 -16.25 17.08 -1.97
CA ARG A 330 -17.49 17.84 -1.74
C ARG A 330 -18.59 17.44 -2.72
N ALA A 331 -18.27 17.31 -4.00
CA ALA A 331 -19.25 16.91 -5.01
C ALA A 331 -19.79 15.51 -4.70
N PHE A 332 -18.92 14.56 -4.38
CA PHE A 332 -19.31 13.21 -3.97
C PHE A 332 -20.24 13.24 -2.75
N CYS A 333 -19.84 13.91 -1.67
CA CYS A 333 -20.64 13.95 -0.46
C CYS A 333 -21.98 14.68 -0.67
N ARG A 334 -22.04 15.71 -1.53
CA ARG A 334 -23.30 16.40 -1.89
C ARG A 334 -24.31 15.48 -2.55
N GLU A 335 -23.87 14.63 -3.46
CA GLU A 335 -24.73 13.64 -4.10
C GLU A 335 -25.21 12.58 -3.07
N CYS A 336 -24.32 12.15 -2.17
CA CYS A 336 -24.64 11.16 -1.14
C CYS A 336 -25.63 11.66 -0.06
N VAL A 337 -25.71 12.97 0.20
CA VAL A 337 -26.68 13.54 1.15
C VAL A 337 -28.06 13.82 0.57
N SER A 338 -28.32 13.43 -0.68
CA SER A 338 -29.65 13.58 -1.30
C SER A 338 -30.73 12.87 -0.48
N ALA A 339 -31.89 13.51 -0.34
CA ALA A 339 -33.04 12.96 0.38
C ALA A 339 -33.68 11.77 -0.35
N SER A 340 -33.46 11.64 -1.67
CA SER A 340 -33.99 10.54 -2.47
C SER A 340 -33.03 9.35 -2.46
N ASP A 341 -33.46 8.21 -1.92
CA ASP A 341 -32.72 6.94 -1.96
C ASP A 341 -32.39 6.54 -3.40
N GLU A 342 -33.39 6.64 -4.30
CA GLU A 342 -33.26 6.36 -5.72
C GLU A 342 -32.07 7.12 -6.35
N MET A 343 -31.95 8.42 -6.06
CA MET A 343 -30.88 9.26 -6.60
C MET A 343 -29.50 8.86 -6.08
N VAL A 344 -29.39 8.55 -4.78
CA VAL A 344 -28.12 8.10 -4.17
C VAL A 344 -27.71 6.76 -4.76
N LEU A 345 -28.63 5.79 -4.85
CA LEU A 345 -28.37 4.47 -5.41
C LEU A 345 -27.98 4.55 -6.89
N ARG A 346 -28.70 5.36 -7.68
CA ARG A 346 -28.36 5.63 -9.09
C ARG A 346 -26.95 6.19 -9.23
N TYR A 347 -26.57 7.14 -8.36
CA TYR A 347 -25.24 7.74 -8.34
C TYR A 347 -24.15 6.72 -7.99
N LEU A 348 -24.31 5.96 -6.91
CA LEU A 348 -23.30 4.99 -6.46
C LEU A 348 -23.10 3.85 -7.46
N VAL A 349 -24.19 3.26 -7.96
CA VAL A 349 -24.13 2.18 -8.96
C VAL A 349 -23.55 2.69 -10.28
N GLY A 350 -23.84 3.94 -10.65
CA GLY A 350 -23.22 4.59 -11.81
C GLY A 350 -21.70 4.75 -11.70
N ARG A 351 -21.17 4.87 -10.47
CA ARG A 351 -19.73 4.95 -10.19
C ARG A 351 -19.05 3.59 -10.01
N ASP A 352 -19.79 2.54 -9.63
CA ASP A 352 -19.27 1.16 -9.60
C ASP A 352 -19.06 0.66 -11.04
N GLY A 353 -20.17 0.41 -11.76
CA GLY A 353 -20.20 -0.06 -13.15
C GLY A 353 -19.53 -1.42 -13.41
N ARG A 354 -18.83 -2.02 -12.43
CA ARG A 354 -18.03 -3.24 -12.57
C ARG A 354 -18.69 -4.42 -11.87
N ILE A 355 -19.02 -4.26 -10.59
CA ILE A 355 -19.65 -5.31 -9.80
C ILE A 355 -21.17 -5.15 -9.89
N LEU A 356 -21.66 -3.94 -9.66
CA LEU A 356 -23.05 -3.56 -9.90
C LEU A 356 -23.14 -2.62 -11.10
N ARG A 357 -24.19 -2.75 -11.89
CA ARG A 357 -24.47 -1.84 -13.01
C ARG A 357 -25.95 -1.50 -13.08
N ARG A 358 -26.24 -0.42 -13.80
CA ARG A 358 -27.60 0.03 -14.05
C ARG A 358 -28.07 -0.44 -15.43
N LEU A 359 -29.31 -0.92 -15.52
CA LEU A 359 -30.00 -1.23 -16.76
C LEU A 359 -31.37 -0.55 -16.73
N GLY A 360 -31.51 0.62 -17.38
CA GLY A 360 -32.71 1.44 -17.25
C GLY A 360 -32.89 1.93 -15.81
N ASP A 361 -34.02 1.57 -15.22
CA ASP A 361 -34.37 1.87 -13.82
C ASP A 361 -34.09 0.71 -12.85
N ASP A 362 -33.43 -0.35 -13.32
CA ASP A 362 -33.02 -1.48 -12.49
C ASP A 362 -31.52 -1.46 -12.18
N ILE A 363 -31.16 -1.94 -10.99
CA ILE A 363 -29.80 -2.36 -10.62
C ILE A 363 -29.69 -3.86 -10.90
N CYS A 364 -28.60 -4.27 -11.56
CA CYS A 364 -28.32 -5.66 -11.87
C CYS A 364 -26.83 -6.01 -11.74
N ALA A 365 -26.54 -7.31 -11.78
CA ALA A 365 -25.19 -7.84 -11.76
C ALA A 365 -24.34 -7.31 -12.94
N GLY A 366 -23.16 -6.81 -12.60
CA GLY A 366 -22.09 -6.45 -13.52
C GLY A 366 -21.17 -7.63 -13.86
N PRO A 367 -20.18 -7.42 -14.75
CA PRO A 367 -19.29 -8.49 -15.23
C PRO A 367 -18.40 -9.10 -14.13
N ALA A 368 -18.15 -8.40 -13.04
CA ALA A 368 -17.33 -8.88 -11.92
C ALA A 368 -18.17 -9.41 -10.74
N PHE A 369 -19.49 -9.51 -10.88
CA PHE A 369 -20.42 -9.96 -9.84
C PHE A 369 -20.18 -11.43 -9.46
N LYS A 370 -20.21 -11.73 -8.15
CA LYS A 370 -20.06 -13.10 -7.62
C LYS A 370 -21.28 -13.58 -6.83
N GLY A 371 -22.23 -12.69 -6.52
CA GLY A 371 -23.35 -13.00 -5.64
C GLY A 371 -22.94 -13.04 -4.17
N GLY A 372 -23.92 -13.14 -3.27
CA GLY A 372 -23.74 -13.06 -1.81
C GLY A 372 -22.87 -14.15 -1.16
N GLN A 373 -22.15 -14.96 -1.95
CA GLN A 373 -21.07 -15.80 -1.45
C GLN A 373 -19.83 -14.92 -1.24
N HIS A 374 -19.71 -14.37 -0.03
CA HIS A 374 -18.42 -13.95 0.49
C HIS A 374 -17.54 -15.21 0.60
N ASP A 375 -16.78 -15.52 -0.46
CA ASP A 375 -15.54 -16.25 -0.27
C ASP A 375 -14.67 -15.32 0.58
N ALA A 376 -14.70 -15.52 1.91
CA ALA A 376 -13.88 -14.84 2.91
C ALA A 376 -12.36 -15.02 2.72
N GLY A 377 -11.92 -15.47 1.54
CA GLY A 377 -10.54 -15.77 1.18
C GLY A 377 -10.05 -15.22 -0.16
N THR A 378 -10.81 -14.35 -0.86
CA THR A 378 -10.30 -13.72 -2.11
C THR A 378 -10.60 -12.24 -2.30
N ASP A 379 -10.93 -11.51 -1.22
CA ASP A 379 -10.47 -10.12 -1.21
C ASP A 379 -8.96 -10.20 -1.03
N GLU A 380 -8.21 -9.97 -2.11
CA GLU A 380 -6.77 -9.74 -2.02
C GLU A 380 -6.60 -8.55 -1.07
N SER A 381 -6.47 -8.85 0.23
CA SER A 381 -6.04 -7.91 1.26
C SER A 381 -4.89 -7.13 0.65
N ASP A 382 -4.99 -5.80 0.60
CA ASP A 382 -3.93 -4.96 0.03
C ASP A 382 -2.63 -5.42 0.67
N PRO A 383 -1.75 -6.14 -0.06
CA PRO A 383 -0.57 -6.70 0.55
C PRO A 383 0.25 -5.54 1.13
N ASP A 384 0.25 -4.37 0.50
CA ASP A 384 0.97 -3.18 0.93
C ASP A 384 0.36 -2.47 2.16
N ALA A 385 -0.79 -2.93 2.65
CA ALA A 385 -1.32 -2.48 3.93
C ALA A 385 -0.40 -2.93 5.06
N ALA A 386 -0.08 -1.99 5.94
CA ALA A 386 0.50 -2.34 7.22
C ALA A 386 -0.50 -3.19 8.03
N PRO A 387 -0.04 -4.00 8.99
CA PRO A 387 -0.94 -4.81 9.80
C PRO A 387 -2.02 -3.98 10.49
N VAL A 388 -3.22 -4.54 10.59
CA VAL A 388 -4.35 -3.96 11.33
C VAL A 388 -3.97 -3.91 12.81
N MET A 389 -4.39 -2.85 13.49
CA MET A 389 -3.96 -2.53 14.84
C MET A 389 -5.14 -2.01 15.65
N GLU A 390 -5.23 -2.46 16.91
CA GLU A 390 -6.21 -1.98 17.88
C GLU A 390 -5.61 -0.96 18.88
N ASP A 391 -4.30 -1.01 19.15
CA ASP A 391 -3.59 -0.17 20.12
C ASP A 391 -2.28 0.40 19.52
N PRO A 392 -1.97 1.71 19.64
CA PRO A 392 -2.70 2.77 20.32
C PRO A 392 -4.02 3.15 19.66
N ALA A 393 -5.00 3.52 20.48
CA ALA A 393 -6.30 4.02 20.00
C ALA A 393 -6.10 5.32 19.19
N TRP A 394 -6.33 5.25 17.89
CA TRP A 394 -6.31 6.39 16.98
C TRP A 394 -7.70 7.04 16.87
N PRO A 395 -7.78 8.31 16.46
CA PRO A 395 -9.07 8.90 16.10
C PRO A 395 -9.75 8.10 14.99
N ASP A 396 -11.08 7.98 15.06
CA ASP A 396 -11.85 7.24 14.05
C ASP A 396 -11.60 7.78 12.64
N GLY A 397 -11.43 6.85 11.70
CA GLY A 397 -11.19 7.15 10.28
C GLY A 397 -9.79 7.71 9.96
N ILE A 398 -8.84 7.68 10.91
CA ILE A 398 -7.47 8.19 10.67
C ILE A 398 -6.88 7.65 9.34
N SER A 399 -6.14 8.50 8.64
CA SER A 399 -5.50 8.10 7.39
C SER A 399 -4.56 6.90 7.60
N GLN A 400 -4.65 5.92 6.69
CA GLN A 400 -3.70 4.81 6.62
C GLN A 400 -2.23 5.26 6.53
N ARG A 401 -1.96 6.48 6.04
CA ARG A 401 -0.60 7.05 6.01
C ARG A 401 -0.04 7.30 7.40
N ILE A 402 -0.88 7.69 8.36
CA ILE A 402 -0.47 7.87 9.76
C ILE A 402 -0.15 6.51 10.38
N LEU A 403 -0.98 5.50 10.11
CA LEU A 403 -0.75 4.13 10.58
C LEU A 403 0.53 3.54 10.00
N ASN A 404 0.76 3.70 8.70
CA ASN A 404 2.00 3.30 8.04
C ASN A 404 3.22 4.02 8.62
N LEU A 405 3.13 5.33 8.87
CA LEU A 405 4.21 6.10 9.48
C LEU A 405 4.50 5.64 10.91
N TRP A 406 3.47 5.24 11.65
CA TRP A 406 3.63 4.71 13.01
C TRP A 406 4.39 3.38 13.00
N TRP A 407 4.03 2.45 12.12
CA TRP A 407 4.77 1.20 11.94
C TRP A 407 6.22 1.46 11.53
N LEU A 408 6.45 2.42 10.62
CA LEU A 408 7.80 2.83 10.25
C LEU A 408 8.54 3.44 11.44
N GLY A 409 7.85 4.22 12.29
CA GLY A 409 8.40 4.76 13.52
C GLY A 409 8.82 3.67 14.52
N LEU A 410 8.08 2.57 14.61
CA LEU A 410 8.49 1.40 15.40
C LEU A 410 9.73 0.73 14.82
N ASP A 411 9.86 0.66 13.49
CA ASP A 411 11.05 0.15 12.83
C ASP A 411 12.26 1.04 13.10
N LEU A 412 12.07 2.36 13.09
CA LEU A 412 13.12 3.34 13.40
C LEU A 412 13.65 3.20 14.83
N ASP A 413 12.78 2.85 15.78
CA ASP A 413 13.16 2.61 17.18
C ASP A 413 13.64 1.17 17.45
N GLY A 414 13.68 0.31 16.42
CA GLY A 414 14.03 -1.11 16.58
C GLY A 414 12.99 -1.93 17.35
N LEU A 415 11.76 -1.45 17.44
CA LEU A 415 10.65 -2.06 18.18
C LEU A 415 9.73 -2.90 17.29
N LEU A 416 9.81 -2.79 15.96
CA LEU A 416 8.85 -3.40 15.03
C LEU A 416 8.59 -4.89 15.29
N ASP A 417 9.66 -5.68 15.51
CA ASP A 417 9.53 -7.13 15.75
C ASP A 417 8.69 -7.46 16.99
N ALA A 418 8.87 -6.70 18.09
CA ALA A 418 8.15 -6.91 19.35
C ALA A 418 6.65 -6.56 19.24
N TRP A 419 6.28 -5.77 18.23
CA TRP A 419 4.90 -5.40 17.95
C TRP A 419 4.21 -6.33 16.96
N LEU A 420 4.94 -6.80 15.95
CA LEU A 420 4.43 -7.81 15.01
C LEU A 420 4.27 -9.19 15.66
N MET A 421 5.16 -9.50 16.60
CA MET A 421 5.19 -10.75 17.34
C MET A 421 5.31 -10.42 18.83
N PRO A 422 4.22 -9.97 19.49
CA PRO A 422 4.24 -9.90 20.95
C PRO A 422 4.63 -11.28 21.45
N ALA A 423 5.62 -11.35 22.35
CA ALA A 423 5.96 -12.62 22.98
C ALA A 423 4.65 -13.23 23.48
N ASN A 424 4.31 -14.44 23.01
CA ASN A 424 3.21 -15.20 23.60
C ASN A 424 3.44 -15.13 25.10
N GLU A 425 2.51 -14.55 25.84
CA GLU A 425 2.48 -14.73 27.28
C GLU A 425 2.55 -16.25 27.47
N GLU A 426 3.68 -16.72 28.00
CA GLU A 426 3.77 -18.05 28.56
C GLU A 426 2.56 -18.14 29.48
N ILE A 427 1.59 -18.95 29.09
CA ILE A 427 0.58 -19.46 29.99
C ILE A 427 1.37 -20.33 30.99
N ALA A 428 1.97 -19.66 31.97
CA ALA A 428 2.40 -20.23 33.22
C ALA A 428 1.14 -20.49 34.03
N HIS A 429 0.37 -21.49 33.61
CA HIS A 429 -0.51 -22.21 34.51
C HIS A 429 0.28 -23.39 35.02
N GLY A 430 0.86 -23.20 36.21
CA GLY A 430 1.23 -24.29 37.10
C GLY A 430 0.01 -25.04 37.63
#